data_AF-A0A8C2UWH7-F1
#
_entry.id   AF-A0A8C2UWH7-F1
#
_cell.length_a   1.000
_cell.length_b   1.000
_cell.length_c   1.000
_cell.angle_alpha   90.00
_cell.angle_beta   90.00
_cell.angle_gamma   90.00
#
_symmetry.space_group_name_H-M   'P 1'
#
loop_
_entity.id
_entity.type
_entity.pdbx_description
1 polymer ?
#
loop_
_entity_poly.entity_id
_entity_poly.type
_entity_poly.pdbx_seq_one_letter_code
_entity_poly.pdbx_strand_id
1 'polypeptide(L)'
;MGPFPMLCGWMVLAVLSGEATVSPVEQMPRWALMQAGQAETLRCILKNSLYPWMGWYQQDLQQQLQFLATLRSPGDKETISLPGADYLVTRVSETELRLQVANVTQGRTLFCTCSKDTVRNPARAFE
;
A
#
# COMPACT_ATOMS: atom_id res chain seq x y z
N MET A 1 -34.45 -56.18 -9.46
CA MET A 1 -34.22 -55.84 -8.03
C MET A 1 -32.85 -56.37 -7.65
N GLY A 2 -31.90 -55.49 -7.28
CA GLY A 2 -30.53 -55.87 -6.86
C GLY A 2 -29.48 -54.92 -7.44
N PRO A 3 -28.48 -54.48 -6.66
CA PRO A 3 -28.39 -53.06 -6.28
C PRO A 3 -27.32 -52.27 -7.06
N PHE A 4 -27.61 -50.98 -7.27
CA PHE A 4 -26.64 -49.98 -7.73
C PHE A 4 -25.56 -49.76 -6.66
N PRO A 5 -24.26 -49.73 -7.01
CA PRO A 5 -23.23 -49.37 -6.05
C PRO A 5 -23.28 -47.86 -5.81
N MET A 6 -23.65 -47.45 -4.59
CA MET A 6 -23.49 -46.08 -4.12
C MET A 6 -22.00 -45.76 -4.00
N LEU A 7 -21.46 -44.99 -4.94
CA LEU A 7 -20.18 -44.32 -4.81
C LEU A 7 -20.36 -43.10 -3.88
N CYS A 8 -20.07 -43.30 -2.59
CA CYS A 8 -19.92 -42.20 -1.63
C CYS A 8 -18.63 -41.44 -1.96
N GLY A 9 -18.75 -40.34 -2.70
CA GLY A 9 -17.64 -39.43 -2.97
C GLY A 9 -17.14 -38.79 -1.69
N TRP A 10 -15.90 -39.08 -1.30
CA TRP A 10 -15.18 -38.32 -0.27
C TRP A 10 -14.71 -37.00 -0.88
N MET A 11 -15.49 -35.94 -0.70
CA MET A 11 -14.95 -34.59 -0.88
C MET A 11 -14.13 -34.24 0.37
N VAL A 12 -12.82 -34.34 0.27
CA VAL A 12 -11.90 -33.79 1.27
C VAL A 12 -11.92 -32.27 1.10
N LEU A 13 -12.65 -31.56 1.97
CA LEU A 13 -12.52 -30.10 2.09
C LEU A 13 -11.14 -29.80 2.70
N ALA A 14 -10.18 -29.45 1.85
CA ALA A 14 -8.92 -28.91 2.32
C ALA A 14 -9.15 -27.47 2.81
N VAL A 15 -9.18 -27.28 4.13
CA VAL A 15 -9.14 -25.95 4.73
C VAL A 15 -7.70 -25.45 4.62
N LEU A 16 -7.43 -24.60 3.64
CA LEU A 16 -6.18 -23.83 3.57
C LEU A 16 -6.23 -22.77 4.68
N SER A 17 -5.71 -23.10 5.86
CA SER A 17 -5.39 -22.09 6.87
C SER A 17 -4.18 -21.30 6.37
N GLY A 18 -4.40 -20.21 5.64
CA GLY A 18 -3.35 -19.25 5.35
C GLY A 18 -2.93 -18.59 6.66
N GLU A 19 -1.65 -18.72 7.05
CA GLU A 19 -1.10 -17.91 8.12
C GLU A 19 -1.29 -16.43 7.76
N ALA A 20 -1.98 -15.70 8.63
CA ALA A 20 -2.10 -14.26 8.50
C ALA A 20 -0.71 -13.66 8.68
N THR A 21 -0.02 -13.40 7.58
CA THR A 21 1.25 -12.68 7.59
C THR A 21 0.98 -11.28 8.13
N VAL A 22 1.54 -10.99 9.31
CA VAL A 22 1.44 -9.67 9.93
C VAL A 22 2.10 -8.67 8.98
N SER A 23 1.31 -7.70 8.49
CA SER A 23 1.84 -6.62 7.65
C SER A 23 2.96 -5.88 8.39
N PRO A 24 4.12 -5.65 7.75
CA PRO A 24 5.24 -4.95 8.40
C PRO A 24 4.96 -3.45 8.60
N VAL A 25 3.88 -2.94 7.99
CA VAL A 25 3.40 -1.56 8.16
C VAL A 25 1.92 -1.54 8.53
N GLU A 26 1.53 -0.53 9.30
CA GLU A 26 0.14 -0.19 9.61
C GLU A 26 -0.21 1.18 9.03
N GLN A 27 -1.24 1.23 8.20
CA GLN A 27 -1.71 2.46 7.55
C GLN A 27 -2.99 2.98 8.21
N MET A 28 -3.03 4.28 8.49
CA MET A 28 -4.20 4.95 9.06
C MET A 28 -4.37 6.41 8.58
N PRO A 29 -5.61 6.90 8.40
CA PRO A 29 -6.85 6.12 8.37
C PRO A 29 -6.90 5.17 7.16
N ARG A 30 -7.75 4.13 7.22
CA ARG A 30 -7.95 3.17 6.10
C ARG A 30 -8.75 3.77 4.96
N TRP A 31 -9.60 4.74 5.25
CA TRP A 31 -10.39 5.51 4.31
C TRP A 31 -10.58 6.91 4.87
N ALA A 32 -10.62 7.89 3.98
CA ALA A 32 -10.92 9.27 4.32
C ALA A 32 -11.81 9.83 3.21
N LEU A 33 -12.91 10.48 3.62
CA LEU A 33 -13.76 11.22 2.70
C LEU A 33 -13.37 12.70 2.81
N MET A 34 -13.04 13.31 1.68
CA MET A 34 -12.52 14.67 1.62
C MET A 34 -13.44 15.55 0.77
N GLN A 35 -13.65 16.79 1.19
CA GLN A 35 -14.22 17.79 0.30
C GLN A 35 -13.14 18.32 -0.65
N ALA A 36 -13.56 18.76 -1.84
CA ALA A 36 -12.65 19.37 -2.79
C ALA A 36 -11.93 20.58 -2.16
N GLY A 37 -10.61 20.67 -2.35
CA GLY A 37 -9.77 21.72 -1.79
C GLY A 37 -9.27 21.50 -0.36
N GLN A 38 -9.72 20.44 0.33
CA GLN A 38 -9.14 20.05 1.61
C GLN A 38 -7.86 19.22 1.43
N ALA A 39 -7.06 19.19 2.49
CA ALA A 39 -5.90 18.33 2.58
C ALA A 39 -6.10 17.34 3.74
N GLU A 40 -5.66 16.10 3.54
CA GLU A 40 -5.69 15.06 4.56
C GLU A 40 -4.32 14.44 4.76
N THR A 41 -4.10 13.89 5.95
CA THR A 41 -2.85 13.23 6.31
C THR A 41 -3.06 11.75 6.57
N LEU A 42 -2.45 10.91 5.73
CA LEU A 42 -2.29 9.49 5.99
C LEU A 42 -0.98 9.25 6.74
N ARG A 43 -1.02 8.31 7.68
CA ARG A 43 0.12 7.85 8.46
C ARG A 43 0.40 6.40 8.11
N CYS A 44 1.67 6.10 7.98
CA CYS A 44 2.16 4.74 7.88
C CYS A 44 3.17 4.48 9.00
N ILE A 45 2.88 3.46 9.80
CA ILE A 45 3.63 3.09 10.98
C ILE A 45 4.35 1.77 10.73
N LEU A 46 5.67 1.81 10.71
CA LEU A 46 6.53 0.65 10.60
C LEU A 46 6.47 -0.17 11.89
N LYS A 47 6.16 -1.45 11.76
CA LYS A 47 6.15 -2.41 12.88
C LYS A 47 7.47 -3.16 13.01
N ASN A 48 8.26 -3.20 11.94
CA ASN A 48 9.53 -3.90 11.90
C ASN A 48 10.65 -3.01 11.36
N SER A 49 11.57 -2.60 12.25
CA SER A 49 12.69 -1.72 11.94
C SER A 49 13.74 -2.33 10.99
N LEU A 50 13.64 -3.63 10.66
CA LEU A 50 14.49 -4.25 9.64
C LEU A 50 14.25 -3.71 8.23
N TYR A 51 13.17 -2.97 8.00
CA TYR A 51 12.79 -2.41 6.70
C TYR A 51 12.81 -0.87 6.75
N PRO A 52 13.99 -0.24 6.82
CA PRO A 52 14.12 1.19 7.11
C PRO A 52 13.65 2.08 5.97
N TRP A 53 13.59 1.60 4.74
CA TRP A 53 13.01 2.35 3.62
C TRP A 53 11.50 2.22 3.66
N MET A 54 10.79 3.34 3.74
CA MET A 54 9.33 3.35 3.70
C MET A 54 8.88 4.15 2.48
N GLY A 55 7.82 3.72 1.82
CA GLY A 55 7.34 4.35 0.62
C GLY A 55 5.83 4.45 0.52
N TRP A 56 5.39 5.30 -0.40
CA TRP A 56 4.00 5.44 -0.79
C TRP A 56 3.84 5.17 -2.29
N TYR A 57 2.77 4.46 -2.60
CA TYR A 57 2.29 4.24 -3.95
C TYR A 57 0.85 4.72 -4.05
N GLN A 58 0.48 5.26 -5.19
CA GLN A 58 -0.92 5.40 -5.56
C GLN A 58 -1.31 4.29 -6.53
N GLN A 59 -2.57 3.89 -6.49
CA GLN A 59 -3.15 3.04 -7.51
C GLN A 59 -4.07 3.89 -8.38
N ASP A 60 -3.82 3.88 -9.69
CA ASP A 60 -4.65 4.60 -10.65
C ASP A 60 -5.96 3.86 -10.99
N LEU A 61 -6.76 4.47 -11.86
CA LEU A 61 -8.06 3.91 -12.28
C LEU A 61 -7.92 2.60 -13.05
N GLN A 62 -6.76 2.32 -13.65
CA GLN A 62 -6.44 1.05 -14.31
C GLN A 62 -5.85 0.02 -13.34
N GLN A 63 -5.92 0.26 -12.03
CA GLN A 63 -5.38 -0.59 -10.98
C GLN A 63 -3.85 -0.70 -10.98
N GLN A 64 -3.14 0.15 -11.74
CA GLN A 64 -1.68 0.12 -11.79
C GLN A 64 -1.09 0.89 -10.61
N LEU A 65 -0.08 0.30 -9.97
CA LEU A 65 0.67 0.97 -8.91
C LEU A 65 1.64 1.97 -9.52
N GLN A 66 1.48 3.24 -9.15
CA GLN A 66 2.38 4.33 -9.48
C GLN A 66 3.15 4.74 -8.22
N PHE A 67 4.47 4.78 -8.36
CA PHE A 67 5.38 5.18 -7.30
C PHE A 67 5.22 6.68 -6.98
N LEU A 68 5.14 7.02 -5.69
CA LEU A 68 5.17 8.42 -5.23
C LEU A 68 6.55 8.79 -4.68
N ALA A 69 6.96 8.14 -3.58
CA ALA A 69 8.23 8.44 -2.91
C ALA A 69 8.67 7.27 -2.03
N THR A 70 9.98 7.19 -1.76
CA THR A 70 10.59 6.30 -0.78
C THR A 70 11.61 7.07 0.04
N LEU A 71 11.38 7.18 1.35
CA LEU A 71 12.21 7.96 2.27
C LEU A 71 12.80 7.05 3.34
N ARG A 72 13.96 7.43 3.91
CA ARG A 72 14.65 6.66 4.95
C ARG A 72 14.83 7.44 6.24
N SER A 73 15.39 8.63 6.15
CA SER A 73 15.89 9.35 7.31
C SER A 73 14.83 10.29 7.85
N PRO A 74 14.66 10.39 9.18
CA PRO A 74 13.78 11.40 9.78
C PRO A 74 14.14 12.80 9.28
N GLY A 75 13.11 13.56 8.90
CA GLY A 75 13.27 14.89 8.29
C GLY A 75 13.29 14.88 6.77
N ASP A 76 13.49 13.73 6.11
CA ASP A 76 13.35 13.60 4.66
C ASP A 76 11.94 14.00 4.23
N LYS A 77 11.84 14.72 3.11
CA LYS A 77 10.59 15.18 2.53
C LYS A 77 10.65 15.15 1.01
N GLU A 78 9.54 14.80 0.39
CA GLU A 78 9.39 14.82 -1.06
C GLU A 78 8.01 15.35 -1.43
N THR A 79 7.96 16.27 -2.39
CA THR A 79 6.71 16.86 -2.91
C THR A 79 6.49 16.34 -4.31
N ILE A 80 5.30 15.83 -4.59
CA ILE A 80 4.94 15.22 -5.87
C ILE A 80 3.60 15.79 -6.30
N SER A 81 3.54 16.35 -7.49
CA SER A 81 2.29 16.80 -8.12
C SER A 81 1.97 15.89 -9.29
N LEU A 82 0.83 15.19 -9.21
CA LEU A 82 0.33 14.34 -10.28
C LEU A 82 -1.07 14.82 -10.70
N PRO A 83 -1.53 14.48 -11.92
CA PRO A 83 -2.87 14.82 -12.34
C PRO A 83 -3.92 14.39 -11.29
N GLY A 84 -4.60 15.38 -10.72
CA GLY A 84 -5.68 15.18 -9.78
C GLY A 84 -5.32 15.10 -8.29
N ALA A 85 -4.05 15.21 -7.86
CA ALA A 85 -3.70 15.62 -6.49
C ALA A 85 -2.24 16.01 -6.34
N ASP A 86 -1.99 16.76 -5.27
CA ASP A 86 -0.67 17.06 -4.76
C ASP A 86 -0.37 16.23 -3.52
N TYR A 87 0.87 15.78 -3.42
CA TYR A 87 1.36 14.91 -2.35
C TYR A 87 2.57 15.54 -1.67
N LEU A 88 2.58 15.48 -0.35
CA LEU A 88 3.77 15.76 0.45
C LEU A 88 4.05 14.55 1.33
N VAL A 89 5.14 13.85 1.01
CA VAL A 89 5.65 12.72 1.78
C VAL A 89 6.68 13.23 2.77
N THR A 90 6.56 12.85 4.04
CA THR A 90 7.47 13.28 5.11
C THR A 90 7.82 12.09 5.98
N ARG A 91 9.12 11.82 6.15
CA ARG A 91 9.62 10.88 7.15
C ARG A 91 9.67 11.59 8.50
N VAL A 92 8.73 11.27 9.38
CA VAL A 92 8.57 11.97 10.68
C VAL A 92 9.51 11.42 11.73
N SER A 93 9.71 10.10 11.71
CA SER A 93 10.60 9.37 12.62
C SER A 93 11.14 8.12 11.92
N GLU A 94 11.95 7.34 12.63
CA GLU A 94 12.40 6.03 12.14
C GLU A 94 11.24 5.07 11.84
N THR A 95 10.08 5.28 12.44
CA THR A 95 8.92 4.38 12.34
C THR A 95 7.71 5.00 11.65
N GLU A 96 7.68 6.31 11.40
CA GLU A 96 6.51 6.98 10.84
C GLU A 96 6.81 7.69 9.52
N LEU A 97 6.07 7.30 8.48
CA LEU A 97 6.02 7.99 7.19
C LEU A 97 4.62 8.61 7.01
N ARG A 98 4.57 9.93 6.83
CA ARG A 98 3.34 10.67 6.55
C ARG A 98 3.20 10.97 5.08
N LEU A 99 1.97 10.89 4.59
CA LEU A 99 1.56 11.37 3.28
C LEU A 99 0.44 12.37 3.48
N GLN A 100 0.72 13.63 3.18
CA GLN A 100 -0.33 14.64 3.02
C GLN A 100 -0.81 14.61 1.57
N VAL A 101 -2.12 14.60 1.38
CA VAL A 101 -2.77 14.59 0.08
C VAL A 101 -3.67 15.81 0.01
N ALA A 102 -3.53 16.63 -1.02
CA ALA A 102 -4.31 17.84 -1.24
C ALA A 102 -4.82 17.90 -2.68
N ASN A 103 -5.77 18.81 -2.95
CA ASN A 103 -6.28 19.07 -4.30
C ASN A 103 -6.81 17.80 -5.03
N VAL A 104 -7.42 16.89 -4.26
CA VAL A 104 -7.97 15.63 -4.74
C VAL A 104 -9.20 15.89 -5.61
N THR A 105 -9.11 15.58 -6.91
CA THR A 105 -10.25 15.70 -7.84
C THR A 105 -11.06 14.41 -7.97
N GLN A 106 -10.44 13.26 -7.72
CA GLN A 106 -11.02 11.93 -7.84
C GLN A 106 -10.55 11.03 -6.70
N GLY A 107 -11.37 10.04 -6.34
CA GLY A 107 -11.02 9.02 -5.36
C GLY A 107 -9.80 8.21 -5.80
N ARG A 108 -8.99 7.79 -4.83
CA ARG A 108 -7.74 7.07 -5.06
C ARG A 108 -7.44 6.11 -3.94
N THR A 109 -6.72 5.04 -4.26
CA THR A 109 -6.19 4.10 -3.26
C THR A 109 -4.71 4.36 -3.08
N LEU A 110 -4.28 4.46 -1.83
CA LEU A 110 -2.90 4.74 -1.46
C LEU A 110 -2.37 3.57 -0.63
N PHE A 111 -1.17 3.12 -0.96
CA PHE A 111 -0.50 2.00 -0.31
C PHE A 111 0.81 2.45 0.30
N CYS A 112 0.95 2.22 1.60
CA CYS A 112 2.25 2.29 2.23
C CYS A 112 3.00 0.97 2.09
N THR A 113 4.32 1.06 1.90
CA THR A 113 5.23 -0.08 1.82
C THR A 113 6.49 0.16 2.67
N CYS A 114 7.24 -0.92 2.93
CA CYS A 114 8.57 -0.84 3.50
C CYS A 114 9.51 -1.88 2.88
N SER A 115 10.81 -1.59 2.84
CA SER A 115 11.82 -2.48 2.27
C SER A 115 13.17 -2.37 2.99
N LYS A 116 14.01 -3.42 2.83
CA LYS A 116 15.40 -3.43 3.32
C LYS A 116 16.29 -2.51 2.49
N ASP A 117 16.03 -2.46 1.19
CA ASP A 117 16.78 -1.71 0.19
C ASP A 117 15.86 -0.82 -0.64
N THR A 118 16.42 0.22 -1.28
CA THR A 118 15.66 1.11 -2.16
C THR A 118 15.08 0.35 -3.35
N VAL A 119 13.77 0.47 -3.57
CA VAL A 119 13.19 0.13 -4.86
C VAL A 119 13.62 1.22 -5.85
N ARG A 120 14.63 0.93 -6.68
CA ARG A 120 14.85 1.71 -7.90
C ARG A 120 13.70 1.39 -8.83
N ASN A 121 12.85 2.36 -9.14
CA ASN A 121 11.96 2.26 -10.31
C ASN A 121 12.83 2.54 -11.54
N PRO A 122 13.16 1.54 -12.40
CA PRO A 122 13.71 1.85 -13.70
C PRO A 122 12.55 2.43 -14.51
N ALA A 123 12.43 3.75 -14.51
CA ALA A 123 11.75 4.41 -15.62
C ALA A 123 12.55 4.04 -16.88
N ARG A 124 12.05 3.06 -17.64
CA ARG A 124 12.59 2.44 -18.87
C ARG A 124 13.57 1.27 -18.65
N ALA A 125 13.02 0.06 -18.69
CA ALA A 125 13.72 -1.13 -19.17
C ALA A 125 12.71 -1.99 -19.94
N PHE A 126 12.24 -1.44 -21.05
CA PHE A 126 11.67 -2.18 -22.18
C PHE A 126 12.26 -1.51 -23.42
N GLU A 127 13.48 -1.94 -23.76
CA GLU A 127 13.99 -2.04 -25.13
C GLU A 127 14.61 -3.43 -25.28
#